data_AF-A0AA38VRV2-F1
#
_entry.id   AF-A0AA38VRV2-F1
#
_cell.length_a   1.000
_cell.length_b   1.000
_cell.length_c   1.000
_cell.angle_alpha   90.00
_cell.angle_beta   90.00
_cell.angle_gamma   90.00
#
_symmetry.space_group_name_H-M   'P 1'
#
loop_
_entity.id
_entity.type
_entity.pdbx_description
1 polymer ?
#
loop_
_entity_poly.entity_id
_entity_poly.type
_entity_poly.pdbx_seq_one_letter_code
_entity_poly.pdbx_strand_id
1 'polypeptide(L)'
;MAPELSSNWKKLQAAIKAESTNAETKKETTTGIKRKAAEIGSAEARKSYVKKQKVEPSRSTEKSKRPIARTANGKVVKPEQGKKRRMGSAQSKITEEPKGGVAPSLALWAEDTDISPEDVAEAYGLGAKGNSMLSSLSSRPNEGPAKGVEVGKYIAIDCEMVGVGEGGYESVLARVSVVDFHGRQVYDSFVRPQERVTDWRTHVSGVGPRDMAAARTFTEVQAAMAELFKGRILVGHDIRHDLEVLMLEHPKKMIRDTARFSGFKKYGNGPKPALRNLSREILGVEIQTGQHSSIEDARVAMLLFRRFKQAFDVEHANRFPDVPAGSASPRPKNLKGKKKRKN
;
A
#
# COMPACT_ATOMS: atom_id res chain seq x y z
N MET A 1 47.20 -16.26 23.26
CA MET A 1 46.35 -15.55 24.23
C MET A 1 44.96 -15.45 23.63
N ALA A 2 43.92 -15.92 24.31
CA ALA A 2 42.55 -15.83 23.81
C ALA A 2 41.95 -14.45 24.15
N PRO A 3 41.11 -13.86 23.28
CA PRO A 3 40.45 -12.58 23.58
C PRO A 3 39.37 -12.77 24.65
N GLU A 4 39.47 -12.00 25.75
CA GLU A 4 38.45 -11.99 26.80
C GLU A 4 37.12 -11.44 26.27
N LEU A 5 36.08 -12.27 26.33
CA LEU A 5 34.71 -11.85 25.99
C LEU A 5 34.21 -10.77 26.96
N SER A 6 33.61 -9.72 26.38
CA SER A 6 33.06 -8.56 27.08
C SER A 6 32.29 -8.91 28.35
N SER A 7 32.54 -8.15 29.43
CA SER A 7 31.98 -8.37 30.76
C SER A 7 30.45 -8.38 30.83
N ASN A 8 29.76 -7.76 29.86
CA ASN A 8 28.30 -7.85 29.74
C ASN A 8 27.80 -9.24 29.32
N TRP A 9 28.56 -9.99 28.51
CA TRP A 9 28.17 -11.34 28.10
C TRP A 9 28.16 -12.32 29.28
N LYS A 10 29.17 -12.24 30.16
CA LYS A 10 29.25 -13.04 31.40
C LYS A 10 28.07 -12.73 32.35
N LYS A 11 27.59 -11.47 32.40
CA LYS A 11 26.40 -11.08 33.18
C LYS A 11 25.09 -11.65 32.60
N LEU A 12 24.92 -11.63 31.27
CA LEU A 12 23.74 -12.18 30.61
C LEU A 12 23.60 -13.69 30.86
N GLN A 13 24.69 -14.46 30.77
CA GLN A 13 24.67 -15.90 31.06
C GLN A 13 24.33 -16.21 32.53
N ALA A 14 24.71 -15.34 33.48
CA ALA A 14 24.35 -15.51 34.89
C ALA A 14 22.85 -15.28 35.12
N ALA A 15 22.25 -14.29 34.46
CA ALA A 15 20.80 -14.01 34.53
C ALA A 15 19.98 -15.19 33.99
N ILE A 16 20.32 -15.70 32.80
CA ILE A 16 19.61 -16.84 32.16
C ILE A 16 19.64 -18.09 33.06
N LYS A 17 20.78 -18.36 33.72
CA LYS A 17 20.89 -19.49 34.67
C LYS A 17 20.00 -19.30 35.91
N ALA A 18 19.98 -18.11 36.50
CA ALA A 18 19.14 -17.81 37.67
C ALA A 18 17.63 -17.92 37.34
N GLU A 19 17.24 -17.56 36.12
CA GLU A 19 15.86 -17.64 35.66
C GLU A 19 15.42 -19.11 35.44
N SER A 20 16.30 -19.95 34.87
CA SER A 20 16.03 -21.40 34.71
C SER A 20 15.80 -22.13 36.04
N THR A 21 16.54 -21.79 37.10
CA THR A 21 16.36 -22.38 38.44
C THR A 21 15.06 -21.98 39.15
N ASN A 22 14.39 -20.93 38.69
CA ASN A 22 13.14 -20.44 39.30
C ASN A 22 11.89 -21.07 38.67
N ALA A 23 12.04 -21.77 37.55
CA ALA A 23 10.94 -22.43 36.83
C ALA A 23 10.61 -23.83 37.38
N GLU A 24 11.57 -24.50 38.03
CA GLU A 24 11.40 -25.88 38.52
C GLU A 24 10.62 -25.96 39.85
N THR A 25 10.52 -24.87 40.62
CA THR A 25 9.83 -24.81 41.93
C THR A 25 8.32 -24.54 41.87
N LYS A 26 7.69 -24.51 40.69
CA LYS A 26 6.25 -24.18 40.52
C LYS A 26 5.42 -25.28 39.83
N LYS A 27 5.75 -26.56 40.02
CA LYS A 27 5.09 -27.66 39.31
C LYS A 27 4.59 -28.84 40.18
N GLU A 28 4.14 -28.57 41.39
CA GLU A 28 3.35 -29.51 42.20
C GLU A 28 2.08 -28.87 42.78
N THR A 29 1.04 -29.68 42.99
CA THR A 29 -0.38 -29.32 43.22
C THR A 29 -1.05 -28.68 41.98
N THR A 30 -2.04 -29.33 41.35
CA THR A 30 -3.35 -29.67 41.94
C THR A 30 -3.95 -30.96 41.34
N THR A 31 -4.81 -31.62 42.13
CA THR A 31 -5.44 -32.92 41.86
C THR A 31 -6.72 -32.80 41.01
N GLY A 32 -7.01 -33.84 40.21
CA GLY A 32 -8.11 -33.83 39.25
C GLY A 32 -9.47 -34.31 39.77
N ILE A 33 -10.53 -34.08 38.98
CA ILE A 33 -11.89 -34.60 39.21
C ILE A 33 -12.45 -35.21 37.91
N LYS A 34 -12.96 -36.45 38.01
CA LYS A 34 -13.66 -37.18 36.93
C LYS A 34 -15.14 -36.79 36.83
N ARG A 35 -15.71 -36.80 35.62
CA ARG A 35 -17.13 -37.07 35.25
C ARG A 35 -17.14 -37.38 33.74
N LYS A 36 -17.26 -38.63 33.29
CA LYS A 36 -18.46 -39.50 33.18
C LYS A 36 -19.42 -39.07 32.05
N ALA A 37 -19.50 -39.91 31.01
CA ALA A 37 -20.40 -39.76 29.86
C ALA A 37 -21.78 -40.40 30.09
N ALA A 38 -22.75 -40.01 29.26
CA ALA A 38 -24.03 -40.70 29.06
C ALA A 38 -24.55 -40.45 27.63
N GLU A 39 -25.07 -41.49 26.99
CA GLU A 39 -25.79 -41.46 25.70
C GLU A 39 -27.32 -41.30 25.90
N ILE A 40 -28.06 -41.44 24.77
CA ILE A 40 -29.51 -41.38 24.49
C ILE A 40 -29.82 -40.06 23.76
N GLY A 41 -30.16 -40.02 22.45
CA GLY A 41 -31.28 -40.69 21.75
C GLY A 41 -32.49 -39.72 21.72
N SER A 42 -33.31 -39.54 20.68
CA SER A 42 -33.43 -40.08 19.31
C SER A 42 -34.50 -39.27 18.53
N ALA A 43 -34.51 -39.28 17.18
CA ALA A 43 -35.57 -38.72 16.30
C ALA A 43 -35.78 -37.16 16.40
N GLU A 44 -36.43 -36.46 15.46
CA GLU A 44 -37.20 -36.82 14.26
C GLU A 44 -36.63 -36.24 12.95
N ALA A 45 -37.02 -36.83 11.82
CA ALA A 45 -36.76 -36.30 10.48
C ALA A 45 -37.93 -35.45 9.94
N ARG A 46 -37.62 -34.39 9.17
CA ARG A 46 -38.49 -33.92 8.08
C ARG A 46 -37.69 -33.66 6.81
N LYS A 47 -38.04 -34.40 5.75
CA LYS A 47 -37.51 -34.23 4.39
C LYS A 47 -38.30 -33.14 3.67
N SER A 48 -37.61 -32.31 2.90
CA SER A 48 -38.14 -31.72 1.67
C SER A 48 -37.09 -31.88 0.57
N TYR A 49 -37.53 -32.32 -0.60
CA TYR A 49 -36.67 -32.71 -1.73
C TYR A 49 -37.24 -32.05 -3.00
N VAL A 50 -36.52 -32.17 -4.13
CA VAL A 50 -36.90 -31.68 -5.48
C VAL A 50 -36.66 -30.15 -5.64
N LYS A 51 -36.00 -29.63 -6.70
CA LYS A 51 -35.56 -30.22 -7.99
C LYS A 51 -34.19 -29.66 -8.41
N LYS A 52 -33.32 -30.51 -8.97
CA LYS A 52 -32.21 -30.05 -9.85
C LYS A 52 -32.73 -29.96 -11.28
N GLN A 53 -32.33 -28.94 -12.03
CA GLN A 53 -32.42 -28.94 -13.49
C GLN A 53 -31.05 -28.54 -14.08
N LYS A 54 -30.49 -29.45 -14.87
CA LYS A 54 -29.30 -29.26 -15.70
C LYS A 54 -29.79 -29.23 -17.15
N VAL A 55 -29.40 -28.23 -17.91
CA VAL A 55 -29.58 -28.19 -19.38
C VAL A 55 -28.23 -27.79 -20.00
N GLU A 56 -27.88 -28.47 -21.08
CA GLU A 56 -26.58 -28.37 -21.76
C GLU A 56 -26.59 -27.35 -22.92
N PRO A 57 -25.41 -26.89 -23.39
CA PRO A 57 -25.34 -25.73 -24.29
C PRO A 57 -25.65 -26.04 -25.75
N SER A 58 -26.39 -25.15 -26.40
CA SER A 58 -26.64 -25.17 -27.85
C SER A 58 -25.50 -24.56 -28.66
N ARG A 59 -25.38 -24.99 -29.92
CA ARG A 59 -24.21 -24.86 -30.80
C ARG A 59 -24.52 -24.02 -32.04
N SER A 60 -23.70 -23.00 -32.32
CA SER A 60 -23.56 -22.31 -33.61
C SER A 60 -22.17 -21.66 -33.64
N THR A 61 -21.21 -22.15 -34.44
CA THR A 61 -20.83 -21.56 -35.75
C THR A 61 -20.54 -20.05 -35.65
N GLU A 62 -19.34 -19.54 -35.97
CA GLU A 62 -18.47 -19.90 -37.10
C GLU A 62 -16.96 -19.86 -36.83
N LYS A 63 -16.20 -20.44 -37.77
CA LYS A 63 -14.73 -20.31 -37.87
C LYS A 63 -14.41 -19.09 -38.74
N SER A 64 -13.46 -18.25 -38.33
CA SER A 64 -12.67 -17.49 -39.29
C SER A 64 -11.17 -17.70 -39.05
N LYS A 65 -10.44 -17.95 -40.14
CA LYS A 65 -9.03 -18.39 -40.12
C LYS A 65 -8.12 -17.22 -40.43
N ARG A 66 -6.95 -17.16 -39.77
CA ARG A 66 -5.78 -16.49 -40.33
C ARG A 66 -5.36 -17.17 -41.65
N PRO A 67 -4.97 -16.42 -42.69
CA PRO A 67 -4.02 -16.90 -43.67
C PRO A 67 -2.61 -16.40 -43.31
N ILE A 68 -1.71 -17.31 -42.98
CA ILE A 68 -0.26 -17.07 -43.02
C ILE A 68 0.19 -17.50 -44.42
N ALA A 69 0.77 -16.58 -45.19
CA ALA A 69 1.33 -16.87 -46.51
C ALA A 69 2.65 -17.67 -46.39
N ARG A 70 2.95 -18.50 -47.40
CA ARG A 70 3.99 -19.53 -47.36
C ARG A 70 5.27 -19.10 -48.11
N THR A 71 6.42 -19.39 -47.51
CA THR A 71 7.65 -19.97 -48.10
C THR A 71 8.26 -19.44 -49.41
N ALA A 72 9.51 -19.00 -49.31
CA ALA A 72 10.70 -19.57 -49.99
C ALA A 72 11.91 -19.29 -49.08
N ASN A 73 12.99 -20.06 -48.99
CA ASN A 73 13.58 -21.01 -49.93
C ASN A 73 14.30 -22.14 -49.14
N GLY A 74 14.50 -23.32 -49.73
CA GLY A 74 15.07 -24.48 -49.01
C GLY A 74 16.58 -24.66 -49.14
N LYS A 75 17.16 -25.53 -48.29
CA LYS A 75 18.20 -26.51 -48.65
C LYS A 75 18.41 -27.54 -47.55
N VAL A 76 18.43 -28.82 -47.93
CA VAL A 76 18.74 -29.96 -47.06
C VAL A 76 20.19 -30.37 -47.30
N VAL A 77 21.02 -30.43 -46.25
CA VAL A 77 22.33 -31.11 -46.26
C VAL A 77 22.56 -31.76 -44.89
N LYS A 78 22.87 -33.06 -44.88
CA LYS A 78 23.62 -33.78 -43.82
C LYS A 78 25.03 -34.05 -44.38
N PRO A 79 26.11 -33.97 -43.59
CA PRO A 79 26.59 -35.13 -42.79
C PRO A 79 27.16 -34.68 -41.40
N GLU A 80 27.65 -35.50 -40.46
CA GLU A 80 27.72 -36.97 -40.29
C GLU A 80 27.73 -37.37 -38.78
N GLN A 81 28.45 -38.43 -38.36
CA GLN A 81 28.80 -38.73 -36.96
C GLN A 81 30.31 -38.98 -36.78
N GLY A 82 30.94 -38.30 -35.80
CA GLY A 82 32.34 -38.54 -35.39
C GLY A 82 32.47 -38.67 -33.86
N LYS A 83 33.28 -39.61 -33.37
CA LYS A 83 33.38 -39.97 -31.94
C LYS A 83 34.53 -39.29 -31.18
N LYS A 84 34.22 -38.82 -29.96
CA LYS A 84 35.07 -38.70 -28.74
C LYS A 84 36.35 -37.86 -28.79
N ARG A 85 36.51 -36.99 -27.78
CA ARG A 85 37.51 -37.13 -26.68
C ARG A 85 37.12 -36.27 -25.47
N ARG A 86 37.47 -36.74 -24.25
CA ARG A 86 37.36 -36.00 -22.98
C ARG A 86 38.61 -35.12 -22.81
N MET A 87 38.44 -33.90 -22.31
CA MET A 87 39.20 -33.33 -21.18
C MET A 87 38.31 -32.30 -20.48
N GLY A 88 38.47 -32.13 -19.16
CA GLY A 88 37.56 -31.32 -18.35
C GLY A 88 37.94 -29.84 -18.30
N SER A 89 36.93 -28.98 -18.20
CA SER A 89 37.02 -27.63 -17.65
C SER A 89 35.83 -27.44 -16.72
N ALA A 90 36.07 -26.86 -15.54
CA ALA A 90 35.01 -26.65 -14.56
C ALA A 90 34.00 -25.62 -15.08
N GLN A 91 32.73 -26.00 -15.15
CA GLN A 91 31.63 -25.05 -15.23
C GLN A 91 30.83 -25.14 -13.95
N SER A 92 30.79 -24.03 -13.22
CA SER A 92 29.91 -23.83 -12.07
C SER A 92 28.47 -24.08 -12.51
N LYS A 93 27.88 -25.18 -12.02
CA LYS A 93 26.48 -25.46 -12.27
C LYS A 93 25.67 -24.46 -11.47
N ILE A 94 25.13 -23.47 -12.17
CA ILE A 94 24.10 -22.56 -11.64
C ILE A 94 22.94 -23.47 -11.23
N THR A 95 22.81 -23.75 -9.94
CA THR A 95 21.55 -24.25 -9.39
C THR A 95 20.57 -23.11 -9.44
N GLU A 96 19.41 -23.36 -10.06
CA GLU A 96 18.35 -22.38 -10.18
C GLU A 96 17.93 -21.89 -8.79
N GLU A 97 17.92 -20.57 -8.62
CA GLU A 97 17.28 -19.90 -7.49
C GLU A 97 15.83 -20.38 -7.34
N PRO A 98 15.37 -20.81 -6.15
CA PRO A 98 13.98 -21.17 -5.96
C PRO A 98 13.09 -19.94 -6.18
N LYS A 99 12.13 -20.05 -7.09
CA LYS A 99 11.20 -18.96 -7.40
C LYS A 99 10.32 -18.63 -6.20
N GLY A 100 10.56 -17.46 -5.60
CA GLY A 100 9.53 -16.63 -4.96
C GLY A 100 8.66 -17.33 -3.92
N GLY A 101 9.26 -17.70 -2.79
CA GLY A 101 8.55 -18.00 -1.55
C GLY A 101 9.35 -17.47 -0.37
N VAL A 102 8.67 -16.95 0.66
CA VAL A 102 9.33 -16.60 1.93
C VAL A 102 9.95 -17.88 2.48
N ALA A 103 11.24 -17.86 2.81
CA ALA A 103 11.92 -19.02 3.35
C ALA A 103 11.24 -19.48 4.66
N PRO A 104 11.01 -20.79 4.90
CA PRO A 104 10.28 -21.25 6.09
C PRO A 104 10.87 -20.74 7.42
N SER A 105 12.20 -20.61 7.48
CA SER A 105 12.93 -20.06 8.63
C SER A 105 12.61 -18.58 8.93
N LEU A 106 12.16 -17.82 7.93
CA LEU A 106 11.90 -16.39 8.01
C LEU A 106 10.44 -16.12 8.39
N ALA A 107 9.52 -17.00 7.99
CA ALA A 107 8.14 -17.02 8.50
C ALA A 107 8.10 -17.39 10.00
N LEU A 108 8.84 -18.43 10.42
CA LEU A 108 8.97 -18.80 11.84
C LEU A 108 9.55 -17.66 12.70
N TRP A 109 10.53 -16.91 12.19
CA TRP A 109 11.08 -15.74 12.89
C TRP A 109 10.11 -14.57 13.02
N ALA A 110 9.22 -14.39 12.02
CA ALA A 110 8.20 -13.35 12.02
C ALA A 110 7.09 -13.64 13.06
N GLU A 111 6.65 -14.90 13.14
CA GLU A 111 5.64 -15.36 14.12
C GLU A 111 6.11 -15.16 15.57
N ASP A 112 7.39 -15.37 15.87
CA ASP A 112 7.96 -15.19 17.22
C ASP A 112 8.20 -13.72 17.64
N THR A 113 8.03 -12.74 16.74
CA THR A 113 8.45 -11.34 16.99
C THR A 113 7.39 -10.26 16.79
N ASP A 114 6.14 -10.61 16.49
CA ASP A 114 5.05 -9.66 16.14
C ASP A 114 5.36 -8.76 14.91
N ILE A 115 6.36 -9.12 14.11
CA ILE A 115 6.75 -8.41 12.88
C ILE A 115 6.16 -9.16 11.67
N SER A 116 5.54 -8.46 10.71
CA SER A 116 4.95 -9.16 9.56
C SER A 116 6.03 -9.78 8.66
N PRO A 117 5.79 -10.97 8.08
CA PRO A 117 6.72 -11.57 7.11
C PRO A 117 7.06 -10.63 5.94
N GLU A 118 6.14 -9.75 5.58
CA GLU A 118 6.31 -8.70 4.58
C GLU A 118 7.33 -7.63 5.01
N ASP A 119 7.27 -7.16 6.26
CA ASP A 119 8.22 -6.18 6.80
C ASP A 119 9.63 -6.77 6.89
N VAL A 120 9.75 -8.06 7.26
CA VAL A 120 11.05 -8.76 7.25
C VAL A 120 11.56 -8.95 5.81
N ALA A 121 10.70 -9.36 4.87
CA ALA A 121 11.08 -9.49 3.46
C ALA A 121 11.52 -8.17 2.82
N GLU A 122 10.93 -7.04 3.24
CA GLU A 122 11.36 -5.69 2.84
C GLU A 122 12.67 -5.27 3.50
N ALA A 123 12.83 -5.50 4.81
CA ALA A 123 14.06 -5.16 5.55
C ALA A 123 15.31 -5.88 5.01
N TYR A 124 15.16 -7.13 4.59
CA TYR A 124 16.23 -7.92 3.96
C TYR A 124 16.35 -7.72 2.44
N GLY A 125 15.53 -6.86 1.83
CA GLY A 125 15.57 -6.59 0.39
C GLY A 125 15.27 -7.81 -0.48
N LEU A 126 14.61 -8.84 0.07
CA LEU A 126 14.36 -10.14 -0.57
C LEU A 126 13.36 -10.08 -1.75
N GLY A 127 12.94 -8.88 -2.12
CA GLY A 127 12.19 -8.64 -3.34
C GLY A 127 10.76 -9.18 -3.25
N ALA A 128 9.92 -8.50 -2.46
CA ALA A 128 8.48 -8.46 -2.72
C ALA A 128 8.24 -7.84 -4.12
N LYS A 129 8.38 -8.68 -5.16
CA LYS A 129 8.29 -8.31 -6.58
C LYS A 129 6.84 -7.97 -6.94
N GLY A 130 6.46 -6.73 -6.64
CA GLY A 130 5.20 -6.13 -7.06
C GLY A 130 3.99 -6.61 -6.26
N ASN A 131 3.02 -5.70 -6.16
CA ASN A 131 1.58 -5.96 -6.01
C ASN A 131 1.09 -6.59 -4.68
N SER A 132 1.91 -7.37 -3.94
CA SER A 132 1.46 -8.07 -2.73
C SER A 132 0.81 -7.14 -1.70
N MET A 133 1.44 -6.01 -1.36
CA MET A 133 0.88 -5.03 -0.42
C MET A 133 -0.42 -4.37 -0.91
N LEU A 134 -0.65 -4.25 -2.22
CA LEU A 134 -1.88 -3.65 -2.74
C LEU A 134 -3.04 -4.65 -2.71
N SER A 135 -2.76 -5.94 -2.96
CA SER A 135 -3.76 -7.00 -3.11
C SER A 135 -4.04 -7.84 -1.85
N SER A 136 -3.07 -8.00 -0.94
CA SER A 136 -3.26 -8.78 0.30
C SER A 136 -4.01 -8.01 1.39
N LEU A 137 -3.88 -6.68 1.40
CA LEU A 137 -4.47 -5.82 2.43
C LEU A 137 -5.97 -5.62 2.18
N SER A 138 -6.80 -6.43 2.83
CA SER A 138 -8.26 -6.28 2.82
C SER A 138 -8.67 -4.88 3.29
N SER A 139 -9.34 -4.13 2.43
CA SER A 139 -10.01 -2.87 2.78
C SER A 139 -11.45 -3.14 3.23
N ARG A 140 -11.97 -2.26 4.08
CA ARG A 140 -13.34 -2.30 4.60
C ARG A 140 -14.02 -0.97 4.27
N PRO A 141 -14.82 -0.91 3.19
CA PRO A 141 -15.47 0.32 2.77
C PRO A 141 -16.29 0.95 3.91
N ASN A 142 -16.10 2.25 4.11
CA ASN A 142 -16.82 3.06 5.09
C ASN A 142 -16.65 2.66 6.58
N GLU A 143 -15.63 1.87 6.93
CA GLU A 143 -15.39 1.42 8.33
C GLU A 143 -15.26 2.59 9.33
N GLY A 144 -14.83 3.77 8.86
CA GLY A 144 -14.39 4.87 9.72
C GLY A 144 -12.99 4.56 10.25
N PRO A 145 -12.68 4.84 11.52
CA PRO A 145 -11.37 4.50 12.09
C PRO A 145 -11.20 2.98 12.20
N ALA A 146 -10.10 2.47 11.64
CA ALA A 146 -9.75 1.05 11.71
C ALA A 146 -9.42 0.63 13.16
N LYS A 147 -9.91 -0.55 13.56
CA LYS A 147 -9.71 -1.07 14.92
C LYS A 147 -8.36 -1.80 15.03
N GLY A 148 -7.60 -1.51 16.09
CA GLY A 148 -6.32 -2.18 16.36
C GLY A 148 -5.16 -1.74 15.47
N VAL A 149 -5.26 -0.59 14.79
CA VAL A 149 -4.17 -0.05 13.96
C VAL A 149 -3.48 1.09 14.70
N GLU A 150 -2.23 0.88 15.12
CA GLU A 150 -1.41 1.95 15.67
C GLU A 150 -0.92 2.88 14.54
N VAL A 151 -1.35 4.14 14.58
CA VAL A 151 -1.07 5.12 13.52
C VAL A 151 0.28 5.80 13.75
N GLY A 152 1.30 5.31 13.06
CA GLY A 152 2.66 5.86 13.08
C GLY A 152 2.81 7.28 12.51
N LYS A 153 4.08 7.71 12.33
CA LYS A 153 4.45 9.08 11.95
C LYS A 153 3.99 9.49 10.55
N TYR A 154 3.87 8.56 9.61
CA TYR A 154 3.52 8.81 8.21
C TYR A 154 2.16 8.20 7.91
N ILE A 155 1.30 8.98 7.27
CA ILE A 155 0.01 8.54 6.73
C ILE A 155 -0.14 9.05 5.30
N ALA A 156 -0.78 8.27 4.42
CA ALA A 156 -1.19 8.75 3.10
C ALA A 156 -2.69 8.96 3.06
N ILE A 157 -3.12 10.00 2.35
CA ILE A 157 -4.53 10.36 2.15
C ILE A 157 -4.83 10.52 0.68
N ASP A 158 -6.07 10.18 0.32
CA ASP A 158 -6.72 10.52 -0.94
C ASP A 158 -8.23 10.72 -0.69
N CYS A 159 -8.83 11.67 -1.42
CA CYS A 159 -10.24 12.05 -1.31
C CYS A 159 -10.95 11.96 -2.66
N GLU A 160 -12.16 11.38 -2.67
CA GLU A 160 -13.07 11.45 -3.82
C GLU A 160 -14.00 12.66 -3.67
N MET A 161 -14.21 13.40 -4.77
CA MET A 161 -15.05 14.59 -4.81
C MET A 161 -16.26 14.45 -5.73
N VAL A 162 -17.35 15.14 -5.38
CA VAL A 162 -18.54 15.33 -6.21
C VAL A 162 -18.75 16.81 -6.55
N GLY A 163 -19.52 17.07 -7.59
CA GLY A 163 -19.89 18.40 -8.08
C GLY A 163 -21.11 18.99 -7.38
N VAL A 164 -21.00 20.23 -6.91
CA VAL A 164 -22.10 21.06 -6.40
C VAL A 164 -22.19 22.39 -7.16
N GLY A 165 -23.20 23.19 -6.82
CA GLY A 165 -23.47 24.47 -7.47
C GLY A 165 -24.04 24.32 -8.89
N GLU A 166 -24.29 25.46 -9.53
CA GLU A 166 -24.77 25.51 -10.91
C GLU A 166 -23.71 24.96 -11.87
N GLY A 167 -24.08 23.92 -12.63
CA GLY A 167 -23.16 23.21 -13.53
C GLY A 167 -22.21 22.21 -12.85
N GLY A 168 -22.23 22.05 -11.53
CA GLY A 168 -21.47 20.99 -10.84
C GLY A 168 -19.96 21.17 -10.83
N TYR A 169 -19.46 22.38 -11.05
CA TYR A 169 -18.02 22.67 -11.17
C TYR A 169 -17.30 22.71 -9.81
N GLU A 170 -17.97 23.20 -8.77
CA GLU A 170 -17.42 23.24 -7.42
C GLU A 170 -17.29 21.82 -6.86
N SER A 171 -16.16 21.51 -6.24
CA SER A 171 -15.81 20.16 -5.82
C SER A 171 -15.88 20.05 -4.30
N VAL A 172 -16.72 19.15 -3.79
CA VAL A 172 -16.87 18.89 -2.35
C VAL A 172 -16.59 17.44 -2.02
N LEU A 173 -16.16 17.20 -0.78
CA LEU A 173 -15.78 15.88 -0.28
C LEU A 173 -16.96 14.90 -0.28
N ALA A 174 -16.74 13.71 -0.85
CA ALA A 174 -17.72 12.63 -0.87
C ALA A 174 -17.19 11.29 -0.34
N ARG A 175 -15.86 11.08 -0.38
CA ARG A 175 -15.17 10.00 0.33
C ARG A 175 -13.78 10.46 0.76
N VAL A 176 -13.30 10.00 1.91
CA VAL A 176 -11.89 10.12 2.31
C VAL A 176 -11.35 8.77 2.74
N SER A 177 -10.13 8.47 2.33
CA SER A 177 -9.39 7.28 2.74
C SER A 177 -8.01 7.66 3.25
N VAL A 178 -7.59 7.05 4.36
CA VAL A 178 -6.27 7.23 4.95
C VAL A 178 -5.63 5.86 5.22
N VAL A 179 -4.36 5.71 4.88
CA VAL A 179 -3.56 4.50 5.12
C VAL A 179 -2.29 4.82 5.91
N ASP A 180 -1.79 3.84 6.66
CA ASP A 180 -0.51 3.95 7.36
C ASP A 180 0.68 3.81 6.40
N PHE A 181 1.90 3.88 6.95
CA PHE A 181 3.13 3.64 6.19
C PHE A 181 3.12 2.29 5.46
N HIS A 182 2.54 1.25 6.05
CA HIS A 182 2.46 -0.10 5.49
C HIS A 182 1.29 -0.27 4.49
N GLY A 183 0.54 0.80 4.18
CA GLY A 183 -0.62 0.75 3.28
C GLY A 183 -1.89 0.14 3.91
N ARG A 184 -1.85 -0.17 5.21
CA ARG A 184 -2.99 -0.68 5.98
C ARG A 184 -4.01 0.44 6.14
N GLN A 185 -5.29 0.11 6.01
CA GLN A 185 -6.38 1.08 6.18
C GLN A 185 -6.36 1.61 7.62
N VAL A 186 -6.28 2.93 7.76
CA VAL A 186 -6.39 3.65 9.04
C VAL A 186 -7.76 4.31 9.16
N TYR A 187 -8.27 4.86 8.06
CA TYR A 187 -9.59 5.45 7.99
C TYR A 187 -10.19 5.25 6.59
N ASP A 188 -11.48 4.95 6.50
CA ASP A 188 -12.24 5.09 5.26
C ASP A 188 -13.69 5.49 5.55
N SER A 189 -14.18 6.57 4.93
CA SER A 189 -15.58 6.99 5.09
C SER A 189 -16.11 7.62 3.82
N PHE A 190 -17.34 7.25 3.44
CA PHE A 190 -18.18 8.14 2.66
C PHE A 190 -18.60 9.32 3.53
N VAL A 191 -18.72 10.49 2.90
CA VAL A 191 -19.00 11.77 3.54
C VAL A 191 -20.25 12.34 2.89
N ARG A 192 -21.22 12.76 3.70
CA ARG A 192 -22.43 13.42 3.20
C ARG A 192 -22.08 14.88 2.86
N PRO A 193 -22.20 15.30 1.59
CA PRO A 193 -22.00 16.69 1.19
C PRO A 193 -22.99 17.60 1.93
N GLN A 194 -22.54 18.80 2.31
CA GLN A 194 -23.37 19.80 2.99
C GLN A 194 -24.37 20.46 2.02
N GLU A 195 -24.04 20.46 0.73
CA GLU A 195 -24.85 21.04 -0.35
C GLU A 195 -25.45 19.98 -1.28
N ARG A 196 -26.40 20.40 -2.11
CA ARG A 196 -27.04 19.52 -3.08
C ARG A 196 -26.07 19.17 -4.21
N VAL A 197 -25.69 17.91 -4.27
CA VAL A 197 -24.91 17.36 -5.40
C VAL A 197 -25.69 17.55 -6.71
N THR A 198 -25.03 18.19 -7.68
CA THR A 198 -25.54 18.42 -9.04
C THR A 198 -24.86 17.52 -10.06
N ASP A 199 -23.61 17.11 -9.82
CA ASP A 199 -22.92 16.06 -10.57
C ASP A 199 -22.21 15.09 -9.61
N TRP A 200 -22.52 13.79 -9.69
CA TRP A 200 -21.87 12.78 -8.84
C TRP A 200 -20.48 12.38 -9.33
N ARG A 201 -20.12 12.67 -10.59
CA ARG A 201 -18.85 12.30 -11.21
C ARG A 201 -18.53 10.79 -11.09
N THR A 202 -19.54 9.94 -10.87
CA THR A 202 -19.41 8.53 -10.46
C THR A 202 -18.56 7.68 -11.39
N HIS A 203 -18.43 8.07 -12.66
CA HIS A 203 -17.56 7.43 -13.65
C HIS A 203 -16.06 7.63 -13.34
N VAL A 204 -15.70 8.71 -12.65
CA VAL A 204 -14.38 8.95 -12.04
C VAL A 204 -14.42 8.52 -10.58
N SER A 205 -15.23 9.17 -9.73
CA SER A 205 -15.12 9.10 -8.25
C SER A 205 -15.53 7.76 -7.62
N GLY A 206 -16.24 6.90 -8.35
CA GLY A 206 -16.86 5.70 -7.78
C GLY A 206 -18.04 5.95 -6.83
N VAL A 207 -18.24 7.18 -6.35
CA VAL A 207 -19.30 7.55 -5.39
C VAL A 207 -20.61 7.85 -6.10
N GLY A 208 -21.73 7.40 -5.53
CA GLY A 208 -23.08 7.76 -6.00
C GLY A 208 -24.10 7.95 -4.87
N PRO A 209 -25.36 8.26 -5.21
CA PRO A 209 -26.42 8.54 -4.22
C PRO A 209 -26.64 7.42 -3.21
N ARG A 210 -26.44 6.16 -3.61
CA ARG A 210 -26.63 4.95 -2.77
C ARG A 210 -25.69 4.94 -1.55
N ASP A 211 -24.50 5.51 -1.69
CA ASP A 211 -23.45 5.45 -0.67
C ASP A 211 -23.74 6.45 0.47
N MET A 212 -24.60 7.46 0.21
CA MET A 212 -25.01 8.49 1.17
C MET A 212 -25.88 7.99 2.32
N ALA A 213 -26.52 6.82 2.15
CA ALA A 213 -27.35 6.20 3.18
C ALA A 213 -26.55 5.85 4.44
N ALA A 214 -25.29 5.46 4.27
CA ALA A 214 -24.36 5.12 5.36
C ALA A 214 -23.22 6.15 5.53
N ALA A 215 -23.23 7.25 4.78
CA ALA A 215 -22.21 8.28 4.86
C ALA A 215 -22.28 9.06 6.18
N ARG A 216 -21.10 9.33 6.76
CA ARG A 216 -20.95 10.18 7.96
C ARG A 216 -21.14 11.65 7.59
N THR A 217 -21.42 12.50 8.57
CA THR A 217 -21.51 13.94 8.33
C THR A 217 -20.12 14.53 8.05
N PHE A 218 -20.07 15.61 7.27
CA PHE A 218 -18.82 16.32 7.00
C PHE A 218 -18.08 16.72 8.28
N THR A 219 -18.80 17.23 9.29
CA THR A 219 -18.22 17.69 10.57
C THR A 219 -17.56 16.56 11.37
N GLU A 220 -18.18 15.37 11.45
CA GLU A 220 -17.59 14.20 12.12
C GLU A 220 -16.30 13.76 11.42
N VAL A 221 -16.31 13.72 10.08
CA VAL A 221 -15.16 13.28 9.28
C VAL A 221 -14.03 14.31 9.36
N GLN A 222 -14.34 15.60 9.22
CA GLN A 222 -13.37 16.69 9.34
C GLN A 222 -12.68 16.69 10.70
N ALA A 223 -13.43 16.53 11.80
CA ALA A 223 -12.86 16.43 13.15
C ALA A 223 -11.95 15.20 13.31
N ALA A 224 -12.36 14.04 12.78
CA ALA A 224 -11.52 12.84 12.78
C ALA A 224 -10.23 13.02 11.97
N MET A 225 -10.30 13.67 10.80
CA MET A 225 -9.14 13.97 9.97
C MET A 225 -8.19 14.97 10.64
N ALA A 226 -8.72 16.03 11.27
CA ALA A 226 -7.92 17.01 11.98
C ALA A 226 -7.07 16.40 13.12
N GLU A 227 -7.66 15.53 13.94
CA GLU A 227 -6.91 14.84 15.01
C GLU A 227 -5.97 13.77 14.43
N LEU A 228 -6.34 13.09 13.34
CA LEU A 228 -5.49 12.11 12.67
C LEU A 228 -4.23 12.76 12.06
N PHE A 229 -4.34 13.95 11.48
CA PHE A 229 -3.21 14.66 10.85
C PHE A 229 -2.24 15.27 11.87
N LYS A 230 -2.71 15.50 13.10
CA LYS A 230 -1.97 16.19 14.16
C LYS A 230 -0.65 15.47 14.49
N GLY A 231 0.47 16.18 14.33
CA GLY A 231 1.81 15.65 14.58
C GLY A 231 2.32 14.64 13.55
N ARG A 232 1.54 14.30 12.51
CA ARG A 232 1.91 13.32 11.47
C ARG A 232 2.32 13.97 10.17
N ILE A 233 3.11 13.26 9.37
CA ILE A 233 3.51 13.66 8.03
C ILE A 233 2.49 13.11 7.04
N LEU A 234 1.86 14.00 6.27
CA LEU A 234 0.91 13.64 5.23
C LEU A 234 1.62 13.35 3.91
N VAL A 235 1.34 12.20 3.34
CA VAL A 235 1.71 11.78 1.99
C VAL A 235 0.45 11.83 1.12
N GLY A 236 0.58 12.17 -0.16
CA GLY A 236 -0.55 12.18 -1.10
C GLY A 236 -0.10 12.50 -2.52
N HIS A 237 -1.06 12.71 -3.42
CA HIS A 237 -0.79 13.07 -4.81
C HIS A 237 -1.56 14.33 -5.20
N ASP A 238 -0.86 15.47 -5.25
CA ASP A 238 -1.47 16.80 -5.41
C ASP A 238 -2.41 17.20 -4.26
N ILE A 239 -2.03 16.75 -3.05
CA ILE A 239 -2.72 16.80 -1.74
C ILE A 239 -3.34 18.16 -1.34
N ARG A 240 -3.03 19.23 -2.08
CA ARG A 240 -3.72 20.51 -1.93
C ARG A 240 -5.23 20.34 -2.13
N HIS A 241 -5.66 19.59 -3.14
CA HIS A 241 -7.08 19.45 -3.47
C HIS A 241 -7.86 18.71 -2.36
N ASP A 242 -7.26 17.67 -1.77
CA ASP A 242 -7.81 16.92 -0.64
C ASP A 242 -7.97 17.80 0.60
N LEU A 243 -6.93 18.59 0.94
CA LEU A 243 -6.95 19.52 2.07
C LEU A 243 -7.95 20.66 1.88
N GLU A 244 -8.13 21.13 0.64
CA GLU A 244 -9.09 22.17 0.26
C GLU A 244 -10.54 21.69 0.46
N VAL A 245 -10.90 20.48 -0.01
CA VAL A 245 -12.26 19.94 0.20
C VAL A 245 -12.53 19.45 1.62
N LEU A 246 -11.48 19.15 2.40
CA LEU A 246 -11.58 18.92 3.85
C LEU A 246 -11.70 20.22 4.66
N MET A 247 -11.44 21.38 4.04
CA MET A 247 -11.27 22.68 4.71
C MET A 247 -10.26 22.62 5.87
N LEU A 248 -9.15 21.90 5.67
CA LEU A 248 -8.08 21.72 6.66
C LEU A 248 -6.74 22.26 6.14
N GLU A 249 -6.00 22.96 6.99
CA GLU A 249 -4.61 23.30 6.72
C GLU A 249 -3.65 22.31 7.36
N HIS A 250 -2.52 22.04 6.69
CA HIS A 250 -1.44 21.24 7.24
C HIS A 250 -0.07 21.90 7.01
N PRO A 251 0.87 21.88 7.97
CA PRO A 251 2.16 22.53 7.82
C PRO A 251 2.93 22.02 6.60
N LYS A 252 3.37 22.93 5.71
CA LYS A 252 4.06 22.56 4.46
C LYS A 252 5.32 21.71 4.67
N LYS A 253 5.99 21.83 5.82
CA LYS A 253 7.14 21.00 6.24
C LYS A 253 6.77 19.55 6.62
N MET A 254 5.50 19.29 6.85
CA MET A 254 4.95 17.97 7.20
C MET A 254 4.19 17.35 6.02
N ILE A 255 4.26 17.94 4.82
CA ILE A 255 3.71 17.37 3.58
C ILE A 255 4.81 16.66 2.77
N ARG A 256 4.46 15.54 2.15
CA ARG A 256 5.24 14.77 1.16
C ARG A 256 4.35 14.48 -0.06
N ASP A 257 4.16 15.50 -0.88
CA ASP A 257 3.34 15.44 -2.09
C ASP A 257 4.11 14.79 -3.24
N THR A 258 3.62 13.63 -3.71
CA THR A 258 4.23 12.85 -4.78
C THR A 258 4.11 13.53 -6.15
N ALA A 259 3.04 14.27 -6.42
CA ALA A 259 2.85 15.00 -7.69
C ALA A 259 3.88 16.13 -7.87
N ARG A 260 4.50 16.59 -6.78
CA ARG A 260 5.45 17.70 -6.74
C ARG A 260 6.92 17.28 -6.61
N PHE A 261 7.21 15.99 -6.48
CA PHE A 261 8.57 15.48 -6.31
C PHE A 261 9.39 15.64 -7.60
N SER A 262 10.59 16.23 -7.50
CA SER A 262 11.39 16.57 -8.68
C SER A 262 11.78 15.34 -9.51
N GLY A 263 12.09 14.22 -8.85
CA GLY A 263 12.48 12.96 -9.50
C GLY A 263 11.38 12.30 -10.34
N PHE A 264 10.13 12.72 -10.18
CA PHE A 264 8.99 12.16 -10.92
C PHE A 264 8.61 12.94 -12.17
N LYS A 265 9.07 14.19 -12.34
CA LYS A 265 8.71 15.05 -13.49
C LYS A 265 8.96 14.41 -14.87
N LYS A 266 9.94 13.51 -14.96
CA LYS A 266 10.27 12.76 -16.20
C LYS A 266 9.22 11.74 -16.65
N TYR A 267 8.23 11.40 -15.82
CA TYR A 267 7.16 10.44 -16.14
C TYR A 267 5.85 11.12 -16.59
N GLY A 268 5.89 12.40 -16.99
CA GLY A 268 4.73 13.12 -17.49
C GLY A 268 5.12 14.33 -18.36
N ASN A 269 4.17 14.79 -19.16
CA ASN A 269 4.37 15.87 -20.13
C ASN A 269 4.18 17.27 -19.50
N GLY A 270 4.39 17.41 -18.19
CA GLY A 270 4.03 18.61 -17.43
C GLY A 270 4.63 18.65 -16.02
N PRO A 271 4.35 19.71 -15.24
CA PRO A 271 4.99 19.94 -13.94
C PRO A 271 4.56 18.96 -12.85
N LYS A 272 3.39 18.31 -13.02
CA LYS A 272 2.84 17.26 -12.16
C LYS A 272 2.50 16.04 -13.04
N PRO A 273 3.21 14.91 -12.94
CA PRO A 273 2.83 13.67 -13.62
C PRO A 273 1.63 13.03 -12.90
N ALA A 274 0.67 12.46 -13.63
CA ALA A 274 -0.50 11.82 -13.04
C ALA A 274 -0.15 10.52 -12.29
N LEU A 275 -0.86 10.24 -11.20
CA LEU A 275 -0.63 9.06 -10.34
C LEU A 275 -0.63 7.74 -11.12
N ARG A 276 -1.59 7.52 -12.03
CA ARG A 276 -1.63 6.34 -12.91
C ARG A 276 -0.37 6.14 -13.74
N ASN A 277 0.25 7.21 -14.23
CA ASN A 277 1.53 7.10 -14.96
C ASN A 277 2.66 6.72 -14.01
N LEU A 278 2.75 7.34 -12.82
CA LEU A 278 3.76 6.96 -11.83
C LEU A 278 3.60 5.50 -11.38
N SER A 279 2.37 5.06 -11.12
CA SER A 279 2.05 3.69 -10.75
C SER A 279 2.52 2.70 -11.82
N ARG A 280 2.19 2.96 -13.09
CA ARG A 280 2.57 2.08 -14.22
C ARG A 280 4.08 2.08 -14.46
N GLU A 281 4.70 3.25 -14.63
CA GLU A 281 6.12 3.34 -15.03
C GLU A 281 7.10 2.98 -13.90
N ILE A 282 6.73 3.22 -12.63
CA ILE A 282 7.61 3.02 -11.47
C ILE A 282 7.29 1.71 -10.75
N LEU A 283 6.02 1.49 -10.39
CA LEU A 283 5.61 0.33 -9.59
C LEU A 283 5.24 -0.89 -10.45
N GLY A 284 4.95 -0.70 -11.74
CA GLY A 284 4.44 -1.77 -12.62
C GLY A 284 2.97 -2.11 -12.35
N VAL A 285 2.23 -1.21 -11.69
CA VAL A 285 0.82 -1.41 -11.31
C VAL A 285 -0.05 -0.52 -12.18
N GLU A 286 -1.09 -1.09 -12.78
CA GLU A 286 -2.13 -0.30 -13.43
C GLU A 286 -3.30 -0.07 -12.46
N ILE A 287 -3.61 1.20 -12.23
CA ILE A 287 -4.70 1.72 -11.38
C ILE A 287 -5.62 2.59 -12.23
N GLN A 288 -6.78 2.99 -11.69
CA GLN A 288 -7.70 3.92 -12.37
C GLN A 288 -8.06 3.43 -13.81
N THR A 289 -8.33 2.14 -13.94
CA THR A 289 -8.78 1.49 -15.20
C THR A 289 -10.29 1.66 -15.45
N GLY A 290 -11.03 1.99 -14.40
CA GLY A 290 -12.43 2.38 -14.42
C GLY A 290 -12.66 3.49 -13.39
N GLN A 291 -13.59 3.25 -12.46
CA GLN A 291 -13.79 4.12 -11.29
C GLN A 291 -12.52 4.14 -10.42
N HIS A 292 -12.24 5.29 -9.83
CA HIS A 292 -11.17 5.49 -8.87
C HIS A 292 -11.50 4.81 -7.54
N SER A 293 -10.46 4.63 -6.74
CA SER A 293 -10.58 4.14 -5.37
C SER A 293 -9.57 4.86 -4.52
N SER A 294 -10.01 5.84 -3.75
CA SER A 294 -9.14 6.57 -2.80
C SER A 294 -8.28 5.68 -1.88
N ILE A 295 -8.71 4.45 -1.55
CA ILE A 295 -7.85 3.50 -0.82
C ILE A 295 -6.66 3.01 -1.69
N GLU A 296 -6.92 2.67 -2.97
CA GLU A 296 -5.86 2.28 -3.92
C GLU A 296 -4.91 3.44 -4.18
N ASP A 297 -5.45 4.63 -4.45
CA ASP A 297 -4.66 5.81 -4.78
C ASP A 297 -3.81 6.29 -3.59
N ALA A 298 -4.34 6.30 -2.36
CA ALA A 298 -3.57 6.55 -1.14
C ALA A 298 -2.46 5.51 -0.91
N ARG A 299 -2.72 4.22 -1.16
CA ARG A 299 -1.70 3.15 -1.10
C ARG A 299 -0.60 3.37 -2.12
N VAL A 300 -0.93 3.69 -3.37
CA VAL A 300 0.04 3.98 -4.43
C VAL A 300 0.89 5.21 -4.08
N ALA A 301 0.28 6.29 -3.56
CA ALA A 301 1.00 7.45 -3.09
C ALA A 301 1.99 7.11 -1.95
N MET A 302 1.59 6.29 -0.98
CA MET A 302 2.47 5.81 0.09
C MET A 302 3.62 4.94 -0.45
N LEU A 303 3.34 4.00 -1.36
CA LEU A 303 4.35 3.12 -1.96
C LEU A 303 5.39 3.91 -2.78
N LEU A 304 4.94 4.91 -3.55
CA LEU A 304 5.80 5.85 -4.27
C LEU A 304 6.68 6.66 -3.31
N PHE A 305 6.11 7.18 -2.22
CA PHE A 305 6.88 7.87 -1.19
C PHE A 305 7.92 6.95 -0.54
N ARG A 306 7.54 5.75 -0.12
CA ARG A 306 8.42 4.77 0.53
C ARG A 306 9.62 4.42 -0.32
N ARG A 307 9.39 4.04 -1.59
CA ARG A 307 10.44 3.64 -2.52
C ARG A 307 11.46 4.75 -2.81
N PHE A 308 11.07 6.02 -2.67
CA PHE A 308 11.94 7.17 -2.90
C PHE A 308 12.21 8.00 -1.63
N LYS A 309 11.93 7.46 -0.43
CA LYS A 309 11.86 8.21 0.83
C LYS A 309 13.12 9.04 1.10
N GLN A 310 14.30 8.46 0.87
CA GLN A 310 15.58 9.15 1.03
C GLN A 310 15.68 10.40 0.14
N ALA A 311 15.29 10.29 -1.13
CA ALA A 311 15.31 11.41 -2.07
C ALA A 311 14.23 12.45 -1.76
N PHE A 312 13.05 12.03 -1.29
CA PHE A 312 12.03 12.93 -0.76
C PHE A 312 12.54 13.71 0.45
N ASP A 313 13.19 13.06 1.42
CA ASP A 313 13.68 13.71 2.63
C ASP A 313 14.86 14.67 2.32
N VAL A 314 15.74 14.35 1.36
CA VAL A 314 16.77 15.28 0.87
C VAL A 314 16.17 16.50 0.15
N GLU A 315 15.24 16.30 -0.80
CA GLU A 315 14.57 17.43 -1.48
C GLU A 315 13.80 18.30 -0.47
N HIS A 316 13.22 17.66 0.55
CA HIS A 316 12.46 18.36 1.59
C HIS A 316 13.36 19.18 2.53
N ALA A 317 14.48 18.61 3.01
CA ALA A 317 15.45 19.32 3.84
C ALA A 317 16.04 20.54 3.10
N ASN A 318 16.31 20.40 1.79
CA ASN A 318 16.77 21.51 0.95
C ASN A 318 15.69 22.60 0.74
N ARG A 319 14.40 22.23 0.75
CA ARG A 319 13.27 23.17 0.59
C ARG A 319 12.88 23.86 1.89
N PHE A 320 13.03 23.19 3.02
CA PHE A 320 12.70 23.65 4.36
C PHE A 320 13.91 23.40 5.29
N PRO A 321 14.99 24.18 5.16
CA PRO A 321 16.13 24.04 6.05
C PRO A 321 15.70 24.36 7.49
N ASP A 322 16.17 23.55 8.44
CA ASP A 322 16.02 23.83 9.86
C ASP A 322 16.84 25.07 10.21
N VAL A 323 16.17 26.22 10.26
CA VAL A 323 16.78 27.47 10.71
C VAL A 323 16.99 27.38 12.22
N PRO A 324 18.24 27.47 12.73
CA PRO A 324 18.49 27.49 14.16
C PRO A 324 17.72 28.66 14.80
N ALA A 325 17.11 28.41 15.97
CA ALA A 325 16.37 29.42 16.73
C ALA A 325 17.33 30.51 17.24
N GLY A 326 17.63 31.49 16.39
CA GLY A 326 18.61 32.54 16.63
C GLY A 326 19.08 33.29 15.37
N SER A 327 19.03 32.70 14.17
CA SER A 327 19.41 33.39 12.93
C SER A 327 18.21 34.06 12.25
N ALA A 328 18.14 35.39 12.34
CA ALA A 328 17.11 36.18 11.66
C ALA A 328 17.19 36.03 10.13
N SER A 329 16.08 35.63 9.49
CA SER A 329 16.03 35.48 8.03
C SER A 329 16.15 36.84 7.33
N PRO A 330 16.97 36.98 6.27
CA PRO A 330 17.02 38.21 5.48
C PRO A 330 15.67 38.49 4.81
N ARG A 331 15.11 39.69 5.01
CA ARG A 331 13.91 40.11 4.28
C ARG A 331 14.19 40.11 2.77
N PRO A 332 13.26 39.66 1.91
CA PRO A 332 13.44 39.75 0.46
C PRO A 332 13.54 41.22 0.03
N LYS A 333 14.62 41.57 -0.68
CA LYS A 333 14.83 42.91 -1.22
C LYS A 333 13.84 43.15 -2.36
N ASN A 334 12.85 44.00 -2.14
CA ASN A 334 11.97 44.51 -3.19
C ASN A 334 12.77 45.28 -4.25
N LEU A 335 13.02 44.65 -5.40
CA LEU A 335 13.57 45.30 -6.59
C LEU A 335 12.52 46.21 -7.23
N LYS A 336 12.32 47.41 -6.67
CA LYS A 336 11.58 48.50 -7.35
C LYS A 336 12.49 49.18 -8.37
N GLY A 337 12.22 48.96 -9.65
CA GLY A 337 12.79 49.71 -10.78
C GLY A 337 12.26 49.17 -12.11
N LYS A 338 12.02 49.98 -13.16
CA LYS A 338 12.41 51.38 -13.39
C LYS A 338 11.27 52.23 -13.98
N LYS A 339 11.46 53.55 -13.92
CA LYS A 339 10.59 54.61 -14.43
C LYS A 339 10.16 54.40 -15.89
N LYS A 340 8.89 54.74 -16.20
CA LYS A 340 8.51 55.24 -17.54
C LYS A 340 9.44 56.41 -17.92
N ARG A 341 10.04 56.39 -19.10
CA ARG A 341 10.45 57.61 -19.80
C ARG A 341 9.46 57.81 -20.94
N LYS A 342 8.83 59.00 -20.98
CA LYS A 342 8.29 59.53 -22.22
C LYS A 342 9.46 59.85 -23.15
N ASN A 343 9.29 59.61 -24.44
CA ASN A 343 9.30 60.63 -25.48
C ASN A 343 8.41 60.11 -26.61
#